data_AF-A0AAV8RHK7-F1
#
_entry.id   AF-A0AAV8RHK7-F1
#
_cell.length_a   1.000
_cell.length_b   1.000
_cell.length_c   1.000
_cell.angle_alpha   90.00
_cell.angle_beta   90.00
_cell.angle_gamma   90.00
#
_symmetry.space_group_name_H-M   'P 1'
#
loop_
_entity.id
_entity.type
_entity.pdbx_description
1 polymer ?
#
loop_
_entity_poly.entity_id
_entity_poly.type
_entity_poly.pdbx_seq_one_letter_code
_entity_poly.pdbx_strand_id
1 'polypeptide(L)'
;MGRELSALGIDPTKAIDRARSRSVSRRGRKRERSLGREGEDGEAMDIDDELSNKKLRTRSRSRSKSRPPGEVTPGEGFKDSAQKLKAIKIAKKSVKVRNKAARKGEADRVIPNLKPKHLFSGKRSIGKTTRR
;
A
#
# COMPACT_ATOMS: atom_id res chain seq x y z
N MET A 1 -29.35 0.99 -36.18
CA MET A 1 -28.94 2.36 -36.59
C MET A 1 -28.64 2.46 -38.07
N GLY A 2 -27.47 2.04 -38.58
CA GLY A 2 -27.11 2.29 -39.99
C GLY A 2 -28.01 1.59 -41.02
N ARG A 3 -28.30 0.29 -40.82
CA ARG A 3 -29.07 -0.53 -41.77
C ARG A 3 -30.56 -0.18 -41.83
N GLU A 4 -31.15 0.19 -40.70
CA GLU A 4 -32.57 0.58 -40.60
C GLU A 4 -32.85 1.92 -41.30
N LEU A 5 -31.92 2.88 -41.21
CA LEU A 5 -32.04 4.18 -41.88
C LEU A 5 -31.89 4.07 -43.40
N SER A 6 -31.01 3.16 -43.87
CA SER A 6 -30.90 2.83 -45.30
C SER A 6 -32.18 2.18 -45.85
N ALA A 7 -32.87 1.35 -45.07
CA ALA A 7 -34.14 0.75 -45.48
C ALA A 7 -35.28 1.78 -45.60
N LEU A 8 -35.16 2.92 -44.91
CA LEU A 8 -36.06 4.08 -45.03
C LEU A 8 -35.62 5.07 -46.13
N GLY A 9 -34.59 4.73 -46.93
CA GLY A 9 -34.11 5.55 -48.05
C GLY A 9 -33.25 6.74 -47.66
N ILE A 10 -32.74 6.79 -46.41
CA ILE A 10 -31.92 7.90 -45.90
C ILE A 10 -30.48 7.43 -45.77
N ASP A 11 -29.53 8.18 -46.34
CA ASP A 11 -28.10 7.84 -46.30
C ASP A 11 -27.52 7.97 -44.88
N PRO A 12 -27.11 6.87 -44.23
CA PRO A 12 -26.66 6.89 -42.84
C PRO A 12 -25.17 7.26 -42.69
N THR A 13 -24.44 7.44 -43.79
CA THR A 13 -22.98 7.62 -43.82
C THR A 13 -22.51 8.75 -42.91
N LYS A 14 -23.12 9.94 -43.05
CA LYS A 14 -22.81 11.12 -42.22
C LYS A 14 -23.09 10.91 -40.73
N ALA A 15 -24.15 10.17 -40.39
CA ALA A 15 -24.49 9.85 -39.00
C ALA A 15 -23.50 8.86 -38.38
N ILE A 16 -23.06 7.87 -39.17
CA ILE A 16 -22.07 6.88 -38.75
C ILE A 16 -20.69 7.53 -38.56
N ASP A 17 -20.27 8.44 -39.45
CA ASP A 17 -18.99 9.14 -39.32
C ASP A 17 -18.96 10.07 -38.09
N ARG A 18 -20.10 10.69 -37.75
CA ARG A 18 -20.26 11.44 -36.49
C ARG A 18 -20.17 10.54 -35.26
N ALA A 19 -20.75 9.33 -35.30
CA ALA A 19 -20.61 8.37 -34.21
C ALA A 19 -19.17 7.86 -34.08
N ARG A 20 -18.49 7.61 -35.20
CA ARG A 20 -17.07 7.17 -35.24
C ARG A 20 -16.10 8.25 -34.77
N SER A 21 -16.28 9.52 -35.13
CA SER A 21 -15.42 10.62 -34.65
C SER A 21 -15.49 10.80 -33.12
N ARG A 22 -16.64 10.53 -32.50
CA ARG A 22 -16.80 10.50 -31.03
C ARG A 22 -16.11 9.30 -30.35
N SER A 23 -15.92 8.18 -31.06
CA SER A 23 -15.25 7.00 -30.52
C SER A 23 -13.74 6.98 -30.80
N VAL A 24 -13.27 7.60 -31.90
CA VAL A 24 -11.84 7.83 -32.17
C VAL A 24 -11.23 8.81 -31.16
N SER A 25 -11.96 9.84 -30.75
CA SER A 25 -11.54 10.78 -29.70
C SER A 25 -11.61 10.23 -28.27
N ARG A 26 -12.20 9.03 -28.06
CA ARG A 26 -12.34 8.37 -26.74
C ARG A 26 -11.66 7.00 -26.64
N ARG A 27 -11.09 6.44 -27.72
CA ARG A 27 -10.00 5.46 -27.56
C ARG A 27 -8.88 6.21 -26.88
N GLY A 28 -8.58 5.85 -25.64
CA GLY A 28 -7.71 6.60 -24.74
C GLY A 28 -6.30 6.75 -25.27
N ARG A 29 -6.09 7.69 -26.20
CA ARG A 29 -4.79 8.31 -26.42
C ARG A 29 -4.53 9.10 -25.15
N LYS A 30 -3.62 8.60 -24.32
CA LYS A 30 -3.22 9.32 -23.11
C LYS A 30 -2.78 10.72 -23.55
N ARG A 31 -3.38 11.75 -22.97
CA ARG A 31 -2.82 13.10 -23.04
C ARG A 31 -1.43 13.00 -22.46
N GLU A 32 -0.42 13.01 -23.32
CA GLU A 32 0.96 13.14 -22.91
C GLU A 32 1.08 14.47 -22.17
N ARG A 33 1.49 14.38 -20.91
CA ARG A 33 1.90 15.53 -20.12
C ARG A 33 3.30 15.84 -20.64
N SER A 34 3.47 16.97 -21.32
CA SER A 34 4.70 17.35 -22.03
C SER A 34 5.95 17.07 -21.19
N LEU A 35 6.74 16.10 -21.61
CA LEU A 35 8.14 15.92 -21.27
C LEU A 35 8.89 15.78 -22.60
N GLY A 36 9.79 16.71 -22.87
CA GLY A 36 10.90 16.59 -23.82
C GLY A 36 10.52 16.32 -25.29
N ARG A 37 10.48 17.38 -26.09
CA ARG A 37 10.77 17.25 -27.52
C ARG A 37 12.28 17.00 -27.64
N GLU A 38 12.67 15.74 -27.70
CA GLU A 38 13.89 15.31 -28.38
C GLU A 38 13.44 14.45 -29.56
N GLY A 39 13.16 15.11 -30.69
CA GLY A 39 13.22 14.47 -32.01
C GLY A 39 14.68 14.55 -32.47
N GLU A 40 15.18 13.74 -33.40
CA GLU A 40 14.64 12.80 -34.37
C GLU A 40 15.71 11.70 -34.52
N ASP A 41 15.33 10.53 -35.03
CA ASP A 41 16.22 9.43 -35.46
C ASP A 41 16.99 8.69 -34.35
N GLY A 42 16.29 7.77 -33.71
CA GLY A 42 16.91 6.71 -32.93
C GLY A 42 15.93 5.59 -32.72
N GLU A 43 16.05 4.54 -33.52
CA GLU A 43 15.50 3.22 -33.23
C GLU A 43 15.99 2.79 -31.84
N ALA A 44 15.19 3.08 -30.81
CA ALA A 44 15.46 2.65 -29.45
C ALA A 44 15.21 1.14 -29.39
N MET A 45 16.26 0.37 -29.70
CA MET A 45 16.33 -1.05 -29.42
C MET A 45 15.89 -1.32 -27.97
N ASP A 46 15.07 -2.37 -27.77
CA ASP A 46 14.72 -2.91 -26.46
C ASP A 46 15.99 -3.35 -25.73
N ILE A 47 16.62 -2.41 -25.01
CA ILE A 47 17.69 -2.67 -24.05
C ILE A 47 16.98 -2.91 -22.71
N ASP A 48 16.97 -4.17 -22.30
CA ASP A 48 16.55 -4.67 -20.99
C ASP A 48 17.41 -4.08 -19.84
N ASP A 49 17.30 -2.77 -19.60
CA ASP A 49 17.87 -2.10 -18.42
C ASP A 49 16.76 -1.48 -17.54
N GLU A 50 15.76 -2.32 -17.25
CA GLU A 50 14.54 -1.99 -16.51
C GLU A 50 14.73 -1.84 -14.97
N LEU A 51 15.89 -1.38 -14.47
CA LEU A 51 16.18 -1.41 -13.01
C LEU A 51 16.54 -0.10 -12.31
N SER A 52 16.63 1.05 -12.98
CA SER A 52 17.02 2.31 -12.31
C SER A 52 15.83 3.20 -11.92
N ASN A 53 14.88 3.43 -12.82
CA ASN A 53 13.83 4.44 -12.60
C ASN A 53 12.58 3.92 -11.84
N LYS A 54 12.27 2.63 -11.94
CA LYS A 54 11.15 1.99 -11.22
C LYS A 54 11.40 1.89 -9.71
N LYS A 55 12.67 1.71 -9.30
CA LYS A 55 13.10 1.62 -7.89
C LYS A 55 13.08 2.98 -7.17
N LEU A 56 13.28 4.08 -7.90
CA LEU A 56 13.21 5.43 -7.33
C LEU A 56 11.75 5.83 -7.00
N ARG A 57 10.80 5.38 -7.82
CA ARG A 57 9.38 5.76 -7.70
C ARG A 57 8.58 4.98 -6.65
N THR A 58 9.06 3.80 -6.24
CA THR A 58 8.46 2.98 -5.17
C THR A 58 8.99 3.31 -3.77
N ARG A 59 10.13 4.01 -3.67
CA ARG A 59 10.69 4.51 -2.40
C ARG A 59 9.96 5.75 -1.85
N SER A 60 9.09 6.37 -2.63
CA SER A 60 8.41 7.63 -2.27
C SER A 60 7.30 7.49 -1.22
N ARG A 61 6.94 6.26 -0.80
CA ARG A 61 5.75 6.04 0.04
C ARG A 61 5.95 6.10 1.55
N SER A 62 7.17 6.41 2.04
CA SER A 62 7.36 6.87 3.42
C SER A 62 8.73 7.52 3.58
N ARG A 63 8.77 8.85 3.81
CA ARG A 63 9.99 9.63 4.03
C ARG A 63 10.64 9.40 5.40
N SER A 64 10.20 8.43 6.20
CA SER A 64 10.62 8.29 7.61
C SER A 64 11.83 7.39 7.84
N LYS A 65 12.43 6.82 6.79
CA LYS A 65 13.73 6.13 6.90
C LYS A 65 14.76 6.89 6.08
N SER A 66 15.27 7.98 6.65
CA SER A 66 16.39 8.73 6.07
C SER A 66 17.66 7.88 5.94
N ARG A 67 17.77 6.78 6.69
CA ARG A 67 18.94 5.89 6.69
C ARG A 67 18.56 4.43 6.45
N PRO A 68 19.34 3.69 5.65
CA PRO A 68 19.13 2.26 5.45
C PRO A 68 19.37 1.49 6.76
N PRO A 69 18.54 0.47 7.06
CA PRO A 69 18.71 -0.33 8.26
C PRO A 69 20.01 -1.16 8.16
N GLY A 70 21.06 -0.73 8.87
CA GLY A 70 22.36 -1.42 8.94
C GLY A 70 23.57 -0.50 8.86
N GLU A 71 23.40 0.76 8.45
CA GLU A 71 24.46 1.76 8.48
C GLU A 71 24.83 2.10 9.93
N VAL A 72 26.09 1.94 10.33
CA VAL A 72 26.56 2.31 11.66
C VAL A 72 26.76 3.82 11.71
N THR A 73 26.11 4.48 12.66
CA THR A 73 26.34 5.91 12.87
C THR A 73 27.44 6.11 13.92
N PRO A 74 28.33 7.10 13.76
CA PRO A 74 29.23 7.48 14.85
C PRO A 74 28.42 7.77 16.12
N GLY A 75 28.82 7.19 17.26
CA GLY A 75 28.14 7.35 18.56
C GLY A 75 27.07 6.29 18.88
N GLU A 76 26.73 5.37 17.98
CA GLU A 76 25.72 4.31 18.21
C GLU A 76 26.24 3.12 19.06
N GLY A 77 27.53 3.11 19.41
CA GLY A 77 28.16 2.06 20.22
C GLY A 77 28.42 0.74 19.49
N PHE A 78 28.12 0.63 18.20
CA PHE A 78 28.45 -0.54 17.39
C PHE A 78 29.74 -0.30 16.59
N LYS A 79 30.61 -1.32 16.53
CA LYS A 79 31.86 -1.24 15.74
C LYS A 79 31.59 -1.44 14.26
N ASP A 80 30.77 -2.43 13.91
CA ASP A 80 30.53 -2.85 12.52
C ASP A 80 29.04 -2.94 12.17
N SER A 81 28.73 -2.80 10.88
CA SER A 81 27.37 -2.98 10.34
C SER A 81 26.82 -4.37 10.62
N ALA A 82 27.67 -5.40 10.59
CA ALA A 82 27.30 -6.76 10.93
C ALA A 82 26.80 -6.90 12.37
N GLN A 83 27.41 -6.19 13.33
CA GLN A 83 26.97 -6.19 14.73
C GLN A 83 25.61 -5.51 14.88
N LYS A 84 25.41 -4.36 14.21
CA LYS A 84 24.13 -3.66 14.21
C LYS A 84 23.00 -4.52 13.62
N LEU A 85 23.26 -5.23 12.52
CA LEU A 85 22.29 -6.16 11.93
C LEU A 85 21.96 -7.34 12.86
N LYS A 86 22.95 -7.88 13.58
CA LYS A 86 22.72 -8.90 14.61
C LYS A 86 21.86 -8.35 15.75
N ALA A 87 22.13 -7.14 16.23
CA ALA A 87 21.34 -6.48 17.28
C ALA A 87 19.88 -6.27 16.85
N ILE A 88 19.64 -5.78 15.62
CA ILE A 88 18.29 -5.63 15.05
C ILE A 88 17.57 -6.99 14.98
N LYS A 89 18.27 -8.07 14.61
CA LYS A 89 17.69 -9.42 14.60
C LYS A 89 17.30 -9.87 16.01
N ILE A 90 18.14 -9.62 17.01
CA ILE A 90 17.85 -9.97 18.42
C ILE A 90 16.65 -9.17 18.93
N ALA A 91 16.59 -7.87 18.68
CA ALA A 91 15.45 -7.03 19.06
C ALA A 91 14.13 -7.51 18.43
N LYS A 92 14.15 -7.86 17.13
CA LYS A 92 12.95 -8.44 16.48
C LYS A 92 12.55 -9.80 17.08
N LYS A 93 13.51 -10.61 17.53
CA LYS A 93 13.22 -11.89 18.21
C LYS A 93 12.58 -11.68 19.58
N SER A 94 13.07 -10.73 20.39
CA SER A 94 12.51 -10.48 21.73
C SER A 94 11.05 -9.99 21.67
N VAL A 95 10.71 -9.20 20.64
CA VAL A 95 9.34 -8.72 20.41
C VAL A 95 8.35 -9.85 20.08
N LYS A 96 8.80 -11.03 19.63
CA LYS A 96 7.88 -12.12 19.28
C LYS A 96 7.04 -12.62 20.46
N VAL A 97 7.60 -12.68 21.66
CA VAL A 97 6.92 -13.23 22.84
C VAL A 97 5.70 -12.36 23.22
N ARG A 98 5.90 -11.05 23.30
CA ARG A 98 4.83 -10.08 23.59
C ARG A 98 3.77 -10.02 22.50
N ASN A 99 4.17 -10.16 21.22
CA ASN A 99 3.22 -10.17 20.10
C ASN A 99 2.41 -11.46 20.07
N LYS A 100 3.00 -12.60 20.47
CA LYS A 100 2.26 -13.86 20.67
C LYS A 100 1.18 -13.72 21.73
N ALA A 101 1.43 -12.92 22.78
CA ALA A 101 0.45 -12.56 23.80
C ALA A 101 -0.48 -11.39 23.38
N ALA A 102 -0.48 -10.99 22.10
CA ALA A 102 -1.29 -9.92 21.53
C ALA A 102 -1.19 -8.56 22.23
N ARG A 103 -0.05 -8.25 22.86
CA ARG A 103 0.15 -6.97 23.56
C ARG A 103 0.37 -5.82 22.58
N LYS A 104 -0.22 -4.65 22.85
CA LYS A 104 -0.16 -3.48 21.95
C LYS A 104 1.25 -2.89 21.84
N GLY A 105 1.93 -2.70 22.96
CA GLY A 105 3.26 -2.05 23.03
C GLY A 105 4.06 -2.54 24.24
N GLU A 106 5.35 -2.21 24.34
CA GLU A 106 6.18 -2.56 25.51
C GLU A 106 5.65 -1.96 26.83
N ALA A 107 4.94 -0.84 26.72
CA ALA A 107 4.22 -0.21 27.81
C ALA A 107 2.95 -0.98 28.23
N ASP A 108 2.45 -1.90 27.40
CA ASP A 108 1.27 -2.70 27.71
C ASP A 108 1.65 -3.84 28.67
N ARG A 109 1.53 -3.53 29.96
CA ARG A 109 1.82 -4.43 31.09
C ARG A 109 0.59 -4.63 31.98
N VAL A 110 -0.61 -4.49 31.42
CA VAL A 110 -1.87 -4.66 32.16
C VAL A 110 -2.04 -6.11 32.60
N ILE A 111 -2.37 -6.31 33.88
CA ILE A 111 -2.66 -7.62 34.45
C ILE A 111 -4.19 -7.73 34.57
N PRO A 112 -4.86 -8.58 33.77
CA PRO A 112 -6.30 -8.75 33.88
C PRO A 112 -6.67 -9.55 35.13
N ASN A 113 -7.77 -9.17 35.77
CA ASN A 113 -8.36 -9.95 36.84
C ASN A 113 -9.11 -11.15 36.26
N LEU A 114 -8.47 -12.32 36.24
CA LEU A 114 -9.06 -13.54 35.67
C LEU A 114 -10.24 -14.07 36.48
N LYS A 115 -10.24 -13.86 37.80
CA LYS A 115 -11.29 -14.33 38.72
C LYS A 115 -11.84 -13.19 39.60
N PRO A 116 -12.64 -12.26 39.03
CA PRO A 116 -13.20 -11.17 39.81
C PRO A 116 -14.22 -11.65 40.86
N LYS A 117 -14.09 -11.15 42.10
CA LYS A 117 -14.92 -11.57 43.25
C LYS A 117 -16.43 -11.46 43.00
N HIS A 118 -16.90 -10.37 42.38
CA HIS A 118 -18.33 -10.13 42.15
C HIS A 118 -18.97 -11.11 41.14
N LEU A 119 -18.17 -11.92 40.43
CA LEU A 119 -18.66 -13.01 39.59
C LEU A 119 -18.67 -14.36 40.34
N PHE A 120 -17.67 -14.62 41.17
CA PHE A 120 -17.41 -15.94 41.77
C PHE A 120 -17.76 -16.05 43.26
N SER A 121 -18.22 -14.98 43.89
CA SER A 121 -18.54 -14.94 45.32
C SER A 121 -19.99 -14.49 45.53
N GLY A 122 -20.64 -15.09 46.54
CA GLY A 122 -22.02 -14.84 46.90
C GLY A 122 -23.02 -15.72 46.14
N LYS A 123 -24.26 -15.73 46.62
CA LYS A 123 -25.41 -16.40 45.97
C LYS A 123 -26.45 -15.35 45.60
N ARG A 124 -27.24 -15.61 44.56
CA ARG A 124 -28.41 -14.79 44.22
C ARG A 124 -29.60 -15.26 45.04
N SER A 125 -30.11 -14.40 45.92
CA SER A 125 -31.35 -14.62 46.66
C SER A 125 -32.56 -14.03 45.93
N ILE A 126 -33.76 -14.33 46.42
CA ILE A 126 -35.00 -13.67 46.00
C ILE A 126 -34.91 -12.19 46.46
N GLY A 127 -35.17 -11.25 45.55
CA GLY A 127 -35.09 -9.80 45.81
C GLY A 127 -34.11 -9.05 44.92
N LYS A 128 -33.42 -8.04 45.47
CA LYS A 128 -32.50 -7.17 44.71
C LYS A 128 -31.27 -7.96 44.23
N THR A 129 -31.01 -7.93 42.93
CA THR A 129 -29.83 -8.52 42.29
C THR A 129 -28.74 -7.47 42.07
N THR A 130 -27.48 -7.92 42.01
CA THR A 130 -26.29 -7.06 41.78
C THR A 130 -26.07 -6.67 40.32
N ARG A 131 -26.70 -7.38 39.38
CA ARG A 131 -26.60 -7.15 37.93
C ARG A 131 -27.98 -7.24 37.30
N ARG A 132 -28.21 -6.46 36.25
CA ARG A 132 -29.46 -6.41 35.48
C ARG A 132 -29.71 -7.70 34.71
#